data_AF-A0A8T6MBW5-F1
#
_entry.id   AF-A0A8T6MBW5-F1
#
_cell.length_a   1.000
_cell.length_b   1.000
_cell.length_c   1.000
_cell.angle_alpha   90.00
_cell.angle_beta   90.00
_cell.angle_gamma   90.00
#
_symmetry.space_group_name_H-M   'P 1'
#
loop_
_entity.id
_entity.type
_entity.pdbx_description
1 polymer ?
#
loop_
_entity_poly.entity_id
_entity_poly.type
_entity_poly.pdbx_seq_one_letter_code
_entity_poly.pdbx_strand_id
1 'polypeptide(L)'
;MSVQVNQYLCYGYMLPFNTSELALNQKYSMDEKDDLFDKYHDSAFDEKVVEINGCSIISDGMDGNYNFFGKIFKKSKNYEHIQTTKMPKVSSKVKKNVEGEIIKVFGTTLNVKPDFYLLTHYR
;
A
#
# COMPACT_ATOMS: atom_id res chain seq x y z
N MET A 1 -7.41 -11.19 -20.91
CA MET A 1 -6.62 -10.67 -19.79
C MET A 1 -6.92 -11.55 -18.59
N SER A 2 -5.89 -12.08 -17.91
CA SER A 2 -6.09 -12.90 -16.71
C SER A 2 -6.18 -11.96 -15.52
N VAL A 3 -7.34 -11.90 -14.87
CA VAL A 3 -7.51 -11.14 -13.62
C VAL A 3 -6.67 -11.81 -12.54
N GLN A 4 -5.95 -11.04 -11.74
CA GLN A 4 -5.31 -11.50 -10.51
C GLN A 4 -6.14 -11.04 -9.32
N VAL A 5 -6.29 -11.92 -8.33
CA VAL A 5 -6.98 -11.61 -7.07
C VAL A 5 -6.08 -12.01 -5.92
N ASN A 6 -5.59 -11.02 -5.19
CA ASN A 6 -4.75 -11.22 -4.01
C ASN A 6 -5.39 -10.59 -2.78
N GLN A 7 -5.23 -11.26 -1.64
CA GLN A 7 -5.57 -10.74 -0.33
C GLN A 7 -4.33 -10.30 0.41
N TYR A 8 -4.45 -9.20 1.14
CA TYR A 8 -3.36 -8.59 1.88
C TYR A 8 -3.79 -8.31 3.31
N LEU A 9 -2.93 -8.66 4.26
CA LEU A 9 -3.10 -8.32 5.66
C LEU A 9 -2.07 -7.26 6.05
N CYS A 10 -2.55 -6.05 6.36
CA CYS A 10 -1.71 -4.85 6.37
C CYS A 10 -1.92 -3.98 7.61
N TYR A 11 -0.94 -3.12 7.89
CA TYR A 11 -1.08 -1.96 8.76
C TYR A 11 -0.54 -0.72 8.04
N GLY A 12 -1.36 0.31 7.89
CA GLY A 12 -0.98 1.47 7.09
C GLY A 12 -2.11 2.47 6.91
N TYR A 13 -1.98 3.33 5.92
CA TYR A 13 -2.95 4.33 5.56
C TYR A 13 -3.72 3.89 4.33
N MET A 14 -5.04 4.05 4.37
CA MET A 14 -5.89 3.96 3.20
C MET A 14 -6.20 5.37 2.72
N LEU A 15 -5.72 5.72 1.53
CA LEU A 15 -5.84 7.06 0.96
C LEU A 15 -6.85 7.05 -0.18
N PRO A 16 -7.76 8.03 -0.26
CA PRO A 16 -8.55 8.24 -1.47
C PRO A 16 -7.62 8.51 -2.66
N PHE A 17 -7.80 7.78 -3.77
CA PHE A 17 -6.90 7.82 -4.92
C PHE A 17 -6.63 9.26 -5.39
N ASN A 18 -7.69 10.04 -5.64
CA ASN A 18 -7.57 11.43 -6.09
C ASN A 18 -6.79 12.32 -5.11
N THR A 19 -6.99 12.16 -3.81
CA THR A 19 -6.29 12.95 -2.79
C THR A 19 -4.80 12.59 -2.74
N SER A 20 -4.49 11.30 -2.78
CA SER A 20 -3.10 10.83 -2.84
C SER A 20 -2.40 11.24 -4.14
N GLU A 21 -3.08 11.16 -5.28
CA GLU A 21 -2.53 11.57 -6.57
C GLU A 21 -2.23 13.07 -6.60
N LEU A 22 -3.13 13.90 -6.07
CA LEU A 22 -2.88 15.34 -5.92
C LEU A 22 -1.65 15.61 -5.03
N ALA A 23 -1.52 14.91 -3.90
CA ALA A 23 -0.38 15.05 -3.01
C ALA A 23 0.95 14.65 -3.68
N LEU A 24 0.95 13.56 -4.46
CA LEU A 24 2.12 13.13 -5.23
C LEU A 24 2.47 14.11 -6.34
N ASN A 25 1.49 14.57 -7.12
CA ASN A 25 1.69 15.51 -8.23
C ASN A 25 2.20 16.89 -7.77
N GLN A 26 1.92 17.29 -6.53
CA GLN A 26 2.45 18.54 -5.95
C GLN A 26 3.94 18.43 -5.58
N LYS A 27 4.46 17.21 -5.40
CA LYS A 27 5.77 16.97 -4.82
C LYS A 27 6.78 16.37 -5.80
N TYR A 28 6.29 15.59 -6.75
CA TYR A 28 7.09 14.85 -7.71
C TYR A 28 6.65 15.19 -9.13
N SER A 29 7.61 15.22 -10.05
CA SER A 29 7.35 15.16 -11.48
C SER A 29 6.78 13.79 -11.89
N MET A 30 6.28 13.69 -13.12
CA MET A 30 5.72 12.43 -13.63
C MET A 30 6.74 11.29 -13.61
N ASP A 31 7.96 11.54 -14.11
CA ASP A 31 9.04 10.53 -14.13
C ASP A 31 9.42 10.08 -12.71
N GLU A 32 9.48 11.01 -11.75
CA GLU A 32 9.79 10.68 -10.35
C GLU A 32 8.68 9.88 -9.68
N LYS A 33 7.41 10.10 -10.07
CA LYS A 33 6.29 9.29 -9.59
C LYS A 33 6.39 7.86 -10.12
N ASP A 34 6.64 7.70 -11.42
CA ASP A 34 6.76 6.38 -12.04
C ASP A 34 7.89 5.58 -11.38
N ASP A 35 9.04 6.22 -11.17
CA ASP A 35 10.16 5.66 -10.40
C ASP A 35 9.79 5.27 -8.96
N LEU A 36 8.91 6.04 -8.31
CA LEU A 36 8.46 5.79 -6.95
C LEU A 36 7.49 4.61 -6.92
N PHE A 37 6.54 4.55 -7.85
CA PHE A 37 5.62 3.41 -7.97
C PHE A 37 6.38 2.15 -8.33
N ASP A 38 7.33 2.17 -9.24
CA ASP A 38 8.14 0.99 -9.57
C ASP A 38 8.91 0.43 -8.35
N LYS A 39 9.30 1.29 -7.42
CA LYS A 39 10.01 0.88 -6.20
C LYS A 39 9.11 0.37 -5.09
N TYR A 40 7.94 0.98 -4.90
CA TYR A 40 7.06 0.68 -3.76
C TYR A 40 5.88 -0.22 -4.12
N HIS A 41 5.47 -0.28 -5.40
CA HIS A 41 4.28 -0.99 -5.83
C HIS A 41 4.48 -2.49 -5.70
N ASP A 42 3.59 -3.13 -4.95
CA ASP A 42 3.57 -4.57 -4.83
C ASP A 42 2.97 -5.22 -6.09
N SER A 43 3.71 -6.11 -6.75
CA SER A 43 3.22 -6.77 -7.98
C SER A 43 2.24 -7.90 -7.66
N ALA A 44 1.02 -7.86 -8.18
CA ALA A 44 0.02 -8.93 -8.00
C ALA A 44 0.50 -10.33 -8.45
N PHE A 45 1.46 -10.40 -9.38
CA PHE A 45 1.97 -11.65 -9.94
C PHE A 45 3.13 -12.27 -9.14
N ASP A 46 3.79 -11.49 -8.29
CA ASP A 46 4.88 -12.00 -7.43
C ASP A 46 4.30 -12.46 -6.08
N GLU A 47 4.74 -13.60 -5.57
CA GLU A 47 4.35 -14.05 -4.23
C GLU A 47 5.04 -13.25 -3.13
N LYS A 48 6.18 -12.62 -3.44
CA LYS A 48 6.92 -11.78 -2.51
C LYS A 48 6.31 -10.38 -2.44
N VAL A 49 6.31 -9.85 -1.23
CA VAL A 49 5.91 -8.47 -0.97
C VAL A 49 7.08 -7.55 -1.31
N VAL A 50 6.84 -6.53 -2.13
CA VAL A 50 7.80 -5.45 -2.36
C VAL A 50 7.79 -4.51 -1.16
N GLU A 51 8.93 -4.32 -0.50
CA GLU A 51 9.02 -3.42 0.65
C GLU A 51 10.23 -2.50 0.58
N ILE A 52 9.99 -1.19 0.72
CA ILE A 52 11.02 -0.19 0.91
C ILE A 52 10.85 0.39 2.32
N ASN A 53 11.89 0.29 3.14
CA ASN A 53 11.86 0.69 4.57
C ASN A 53 10.72 0.03 5.39
N GLY A 54 10.23 -1.11 4.91
CA GLY A 54 9.11 -1.85 5.51
C GLY A 54 7.73 -1.34 5.11
N CYS A 55 7.63 -0.54 4.05
CA CYS A 55 6.36 -0.07 3.48
C CYS A 55 6.22 -0.47 2.02
N SER A 56 4.98 -0.61 1.57
CA SER A 56 4.57 -0.98 0.22
C SER A 56 3.39 -0.11 -0.21
N ILE A 57 3.19 0.01 -1.53
CA ILE A 57 2.02 0.62 -2.14
C ILE A 57 1.16 -0.45 -2.81
N ILE A 58 -0.15 -0.36 -2.60
CA ILE A 58 -1.15 -1.04 -3.44
C ILE A 58 -2.06 0.05 -3.99
N SER A 59 -2.17 0.14 -5.31
CA SER A 59 -2.93 1.19 -5.99
C SER A 59 -4.08 0.60 -6.79
N ASP A 60 -5.27 1.17 -6.60
CA ASP A 60 -6.44 0.88 -7.41
C ASP A 60 -7.13 2.20 -7.78
N GLY A 61 -6.75 2.76 -8.94
CA GLY A 61 -7.35 3.98 -9.49
C GLY A 61 -8.61 3.74 -10.33
N MET A 62 -9.09 2.49 -10.44
CA MET A 62 -10.31 2.14 -11.17
C MET A 62 -11.49 2.08 -10.20
N ASP A 63 -12.21 0.95 -10.15
CA ASP A 63 -13.40 0.76 -9.31
C ASP A 63 -13.07 0.69 -7.80
N GLY A 64 -11.80 0.61 -7.39
CA GLY A 64 -11.37 0.68 -5.99
C GLY A 64 -11.20 2.11 -5.45
N ASN A 65 -10.77 3.06 -6.29
CA ASN A 65 -10.50 4.45 -5.94
C ASN A 65 -9.65 4.67 -4.66
N TYR A 66 -8.62 3.85 -4.44
CA TYR A 66 -7.74 3.95 -3.28
C TYR A 66 -6.26 3.76 -3.58
N ASN A 67 -5.43 4.31 -2.69
CA ASN A 67 -4.03 3.97 -2.53
C ASN A 67 -3.79 3.52 -1.09
N PHE A 68 -3.41 2.26 -0.91
CA PHE A 68 -2.90 1.79 0.37
C PHE A 68 -1.40 2.05 0.44
N PHE A 69 -0.95 2.58 1.58
CA PHE A 69 0.46 2.72 1.90
C PHE A 69 0.77 2.20 3.30
N GLY A 70 1.70 1.26 3.42
CA GLY A 70 2.18 0.83 4.72
C GLY A 70 2.78 -0.57 4.72
N LYS A 71 2.82 -1.19 5.89
CA LYS A 71 3.41 -2.52 6.07
C LYS A 71 2.41 -3.60 5.65
N ILE A 72 2.83 -4.49 4.75
CA ILE A 72 2.12 -5.73 4.44
C ILE A 72 2.76 -6.85 5.26
N PHE A 73 1.94 -7.59 6.01
CA PHE A 73 2.42 -8.73 6.81
C PHE A 73 2.23 -10.06 6.11
N LYS A 74 1.19 -10.14 5.28
CA LYS A 74 0.85 -11.35 4.53
C LYS A 74 0.17 -10.97 3.24
N LYS A 75 0.49 -11.73 2.19
CA LYS A 75 -0.11 -11.69 0.88
C LYS A 75 -0.55 -13.11 0.53
N SER A 76 -1.73 -13.28 -0.07
CA SER A 76 -2.15 -14.57 -0.62
C SER A 76 -1.63 -14.75 -2.05
N LYS A 77 -1.52 -16.00 -2.48
CA LYS A 77 -1.32 -16.31 -3.89
C LYS A 77 -2.57 -15.92 -4.69
N ASN A 78 -2.41 -15.81 -6.00
CA ASN A 78 -3.51 -15.51 -6.90
C ASN A 78 -4.67 -16.51 -6.72
N TYR A 79 -5.90 -16.01 -6.58
CA TYR A 79 -7.13 -16.77 -6.33
C TYR A 79 -7.17 -17.54 -5.00
N GLU A 80 -6.21 -17.31 -4.10
CA GLU A 80 -6.24 -17.87 -2.75
C GLU A 80 -6.66 -16.83 -1.72
N HIS A 81 -7.19 -17.32 -0.60
CA HIS A 81 -7.58 -16.50 0.54
C HIS A 81 -6.61 -16.65 1.71
N ILE A 82 -6.41 -15.56 2.45
CA ILE A 82 -5.68 -15.61 3.72
C ILE A 82 -6.54 -16.37 4.75
N GLN A 83 -6.05 -17.53 5.17
CA GLN A 83 -6.73 -18.43 6.11
C GLN A 83 -6.85 -17.91 7.55
N THR A 84 -6.22 -16.77 7.88
CA THR A 84 -6.29 -16.19 9.22
C THR A 84 -6.15 -14.67 9.19
N THR A 85 -7.07 -14.00 9.86
CA THR A 85 -7.05 -12.54 10.06
C THR A 85 -6.29 -12.13 11.32
N LYS A 86 -5.59 -13.06 11.97
CA LYS A 86 -4.81 -12.77 13.18
C LYS A 86 -3.66 -11.84 12.83
N MET A 87 -3.83 -10.55 13.15
CA MET A 87 -2.79 -9.56 12.97
C MET A 87 -1.58 -9.86 13.86
N PRO A 88 -0.34 -9.81 13.32
CA PRO A 88 0.83 -9.74 14.17
C PRO A 88 0.81 -8.44 14.98
N LYS A 89 1.45 -8.46 16.16
CA LYS A 89 1.58 -7.27 16.99
C LYS A 89 2.43 -6.23 16.26
N VAL A 90 1.84 -5.08 15.95
CA VAL A 90 2.55 -3.96 15.31
C VAL A 90 3.46 -3.31 16.35
N SER A 91 4.77 -3.51 16.18
CA SER A 91 5.76 -2.91 17.05
C SER A 91 5.82 -1.39 16.86
N SER A 92 6.27 -0.67 17.89
CA SER A 92 6.48 0.79 17.80
C SER A 92 7.44 1.18 16.67
N LYS A 93 8.38 0.29 16.31
CA LYS A 93 9.27 0.48 15.16
C LYS A 93 8.49 0.50 13.85
N VAL A 94 7.57 -0.45 13.63
CA VAL A 94 6.73 -0.47 12.42
C VAL A 94 5.87 0.78 12.35
N LYS A 95 5.24 1.20 13.46
CA LYS A 95 4.42 2.42 13.50
C LYS A 95 5.23 3.66 13.09
N LYS A 96 6.41 3.85 13.69
CA LYS A 96 7.30 4.97 13.37
C LYS A 96 7.80 4.94 11.92
N ASN A 97 8.11 3.77 11.39
CA ASN A 97 8.53 3.63 10.00
C ASN A 97 7.40 4.00 9.04
N VAL A 98 6.19 3.47 9.25
CA VAL A 98 5.03 3.77 8.41
C VAL A 98 4.67 5.27 8.48
N GLU A 99 4.72 5.87 9.66
CA GLU A 99 4.48 7.31 9.87
C GLU A 99 5.57 8.19 9.23
N GLY A 100 6.84 7.80 9.37
CA GLY A 100 7.94 8.54 8.73
C GLY A 100 7.89 8.45 7.21
N GLU A 101 7.65 7.26 6.67
CA GLU A 101 7.62 7.05 5.23
C GLU A 101 6.37 7.64 4.57
N ILE A 102 5.19 7.64 5.21
CA ILE A 102 4.01 8.29 4.62
C ILE A 102 4.24 9.80 4.46
N ILE A 103 4.87 10.45 5.45
CA ILE A 103 5.22 11.88 5.38
C ILE A 103 6.28 12.11 4.31
N LYS A 104 7.27 11.22 4.21
CA LYS A 104 8.33 11.31 3.21
C LYS A 104 7.82 11.08 1.80
N VAL A 105 6.81 10.25 1.59
CA VAL A 105 6.23 10.00 0.26
C VAL A 105 5.14 11.04 -0.01
N PHE A 106 4.04 11.04 0.72
CA PHE A 106 2.85 11.86 0.42
C PHE A 106 2.83 13.23 1.08
N GLY A 107 3.67 13.50 2.09
CA GLY A 107 3.63 14.75 2.85
C GLY A 107 2.73 14.71 4.09
N THR A 108 2.65 15.83 4.82
CA THR A 108 1.97 15.93 6.13
C THR A 108 0.45 16.12 6.06
N THR A 109 -0.14 16.17 4.86
CA THR A 109 -1.48 16.75 4.63
C THR A 109 -2.63 15.75 4.47
N LEU A 110 -2.45 14.50 4.89
CA LEU A 110 -3.51 13.49 4.76
C LEU A 110 -4.22 13.30 6.11
N ASN A 111 -5.46 13.77 6.22
CA ASN A 111 -6.30 13.64 7.42
C ASN A 111 -6.85 12.20 7.59
N VAL A 112 -5.96 11.22 7.53
CA VAL A 112 -6.24 9.80 7.71
C VAL A 112 -5.33 9.24 8.80
N LYS A 113 -5.82 8.26 9.53
CA LYS A 113 -5.05 7.57 10.57
C LYS A 113 -4.65 6.18 10.07
N PRO A 114 -3.48 5.67 10.50
CA PRO A 114 -3.11 4.32 10.14
C PRO A 114 -3.98 3.33 10.90
N ASP A 115 -4.38 2.25 10.23
CA ASP A 115 -5.17 1.18 10.82
C ASP A 115 -4.78 -0.18 10.22
N PHE A 116 -5.41 -1.23 10.71
CA PHE A 116 -5.33 -2.59 10.20
C PHE A 116 -6.29 -2.78 9.05
N TYR A 117 -5.82 -3.44 7.99
CA TYR A 117 -6.62 -3.72 6.81
C TYR A 117 -6.49 -5.17 6.38
N LEU A 118 -7.60 -5.77 5.97
CA LEU A 118 -7.65 -6.94 5.11
C LEU A 118 -8.13 -6.45 3.74
N LEU A 119 -7.23 -6.37 2.78
CA LEU A 119 -7.52 -5.86 1.44
C LEU A 119 -7.67 -7.02 0.47
N THR A 120 -8.65 -6.94 -0.42
CA THR A 120 -8.72 -7.79 -1.62
C THR A 120 -8.52 -6.87 -2.81
N HIS A 121 -7.47 -7.10 -3.59
CA HIS A 121 -7.10 -6.25 -4.71
C HIS A 121 -7.16 -7.06 -6.00
N TYR A 122 -7.73 -6.44 -7.05
CA TYR A 122 -7.93 -7.00 -8.37
C TYR A 122 -6.99 -6.30 -9.35
N ARG A 123 -6.29 -7.06 -10.19
CA ARG A 123 -5.40 -6.50 -11.23
C ARG A 123 -5.54 -7.23 -12.55
#